data_AF-A0A7C5K461-F1
#
_entry.id   AF-A0A7C5K461-F1
#
_cell.length_a   1.000
_cell.length_b   1.000
_cell.length_c   1.000
_cell.angle_alpha   90.00
_cell.angle_beta   90.00
_cell.angle_gamma   90.00
#
_symmetry.space_group_name_H-M   'P 1'
#
loop_
_entity.id
_entity.type
_entity.pdbx_description
1 polymer ?
#
loop_
_entity_poly.entity_id
_entity_poly.type
_entity_poly.pdbx_seq_one_letter_code
_entity_poly.pdbx_strand_id
1 'polypeptide(L)' 'MNIVADTTIIKRFDGSGVLLEACAFSEKGGWVLDTQHYQQMGGNYLLAHGLGTPVADAVTTFE' A
#
# COMPACT_ATOMS: atom_id res chain seq x y z
N MET A 1 7.52 -14.68 6.72
CA MET A 1 6.40 -13.78 6.40
C MET A 1 6.88 -12.38 6.73
N ASN A 2 7.45 -11.69 5.75
CA ASN A 2 8.09 -10.38 5.98
C ASN A 2 7.01 -9.32 5.83
N ILE A 3 6.42 -8.93 6.95
CA ILE A 3 5.58 -7.73 7.03
C ILE A 3 6.55 -6.56 7.02
N VAL A 4 6.55 -5.80 5.92
CA VAL A 4 7.24 -4.51 5.86
C VAL A 4 6.34 -3.52 6.57
N ALA A 5 6.68 -3.24 7.82
CA ALA A 5 6.14 -2.11 8.58
C ALA A 5 7.17 -0.98 8.47
N ASP A 6 6.81 0.03 7.68
CA ASP A 6 7.29 1.42 7.69
C ASP A 6 8.69 1.67 8.28
N THR A 7 9.69 1.84 7.41
CA THR A 7 10.54 3.04 7.34
C THR A 7 11.38 2.95 6.06
N THR A 8 11.35 4.01 5.24
CA THR A 8 12.10 4.22 3.99
C THR A 8 11.56 3.49 2.75
N ILE A 9 11.03 4.30 1.82
CA ILE A 9 10.10 3.99 0.70
C ILE A 9 10.56 2.90 -0.29
N ILE A 10 11.78 2.38 -0.22
CA ILE A 10 12.24 1.30 -1.11
C ILE A 10 13.22 0.42 -0.35
N LYS A 11 12.82 -0.82 0.00
CA LYS A 11 13.77 -1.85 0.46
C LYS A 11 14.17 -2.72 -0.73
N ARG A 12 15.45 -2.65 -1.13
CA ARG A 12 16.03 -3.60 -2.08
C ARG A 12 16.00 -5.00 -1.47
N PHE A 13 15.34 -5.92 -2.15
CA PHE A 13 15.33 -7.34 -1.77
C PHE A 13 16.52 -8.04 -2.44
N ASP A 14 17.07 -9.09 -1.82
CA ASP A 14 18.25 -9.82 -2.32
C ASP A 14 17.96 -10.69 -3.56
N GLY A 15 16.68 -10.90 -3.86
CA GLY A 15 16.17 -11.27 -5.18
C GLY A 15 15.81 -10.02 -5.97
N SER A 16 16.27 -9.93 -7.21
CA SER A 16 16.09 -8.78 -8.12
C SER A 16 14.65 -8.24 -8.13
N GLY A 17 14.37 -7.21 -7.33
CA GLY A 17 13.03 -6.65 -7.20
C GLY A 17 12.94 -5.53 -6.18
N VAL A 18 11.82 -4.82 -6.24
CA VAL A 18 11.46 -3.70 -5.35
C VAL A 18 10.16 -4.02 -4.63
N LEU A 19 10.10 -3.73 -3.33
CA LEU A 19 8.86 -3.75 -2.55
C LEU A 19 8.39 -2.31 -2.34
N LEU A 20 7.13 -2.05 -2.68
CA LEU A 20 6.45 -0.76 -2.49
C LEU A 20 5.18 -0.95 -1.69
N GLU A 21 4.94 -0.05 -0.74
CA GLU A 21 3.67 -0.02 -0.02
C GLU A 21 2.61 0.70 -0.86
N ALA A 22 1.55 -0.01 -1.25
CA ALA A 22 0.43 0.57 -2.01
C ALA A 22 -0.23 1.76 -1.29
N CYS A 23 -0.24 1.71 0.05
CA CYS A 23 -0.70 2.81 0.92
C CYS A 23 0.11 4.10 0.74
N ALA A 24 1.31 4.04 0.14
CA ALA A 24 2.16 5.21 -0.17
C ALA A 24 2.08 5.68 -1.64
N PHE A 25 1.32 5.01 -2.52
CA PHE A 25 1.17 5.41 -3.92
C PHE A 25 0.66 6.86 -4.08
N SER A 26 1.15 7.58 -5.09
CA SER A 26 0.76 8.98 -5.35
C SER A 26 -0.71 9.14 -5.70
N GLU A 27 -1.29 8.16 -6.40
CA GLU A 27 -2.69 8.14 -6.78
C GLU A 27 -3.39 6.93 -6.17
N LYS A 28 -4.50 7.14 -5.46
CA LYS A 28 -5.27 6.06 -4.83
C LYS A 28 -6.39 5.50 -5.70
N GLY A 29 -6.67 6.10 -6.86
CA GLY A 29 -7.83 5.75 -7.66
C GLY A 29 -9.11 5.88 -6.82
N GLY A 30 -9.89 4.80 -6.74
CA GLY A 30 -11.09 4.74 -5.88
C GLY A 30 -10.87 4.03 -4.54
N TRP A 31 -9.63 3.80 -4.13
CA TRP A 31 -9.30 3.18 -2.85
C TRP A 31 -9.25 4.21 -1.72
N VAL A 32 -9.70 3.80 -0.53
CA VAL A 32 -9.67 4.62 0.68
C VAL A 32 -8.59 4.10 1.62
N LEU A 33 -7.77 5.01 2.17
CA LEU A 33 -6.78 4.67 3.17
C LEU A 33 -7.45 4.45 4.53
N ASP A 34 -7.27 3.25 5.08
CA ASP A 34 -7.68 2.90 6.44
C ASP A 34 -6.45 2.81 7.35
N THR A 35 -6.43 3.65 8.39
CA THR A 35 -5.37 3.74 9.39
C THR A 35 -5.80 3.28 10.78
N GLN A 36 -7.03 2.77 10.94
CA GLN A 36 -7.67 2.62 12.25
C GLN A 36 -6.99 1.58 13.15
N HIS A 37 -6.23 0.64 12.57
CA HIS A 37 -5.53 -0.43 13.29
C HIS A 37 -4.01 -0.39 13.11
N TYR A 38 -3.45 0.76 12.72
CA TYR A 38 -2.02 0.87 12.42
C TYR A 38 -1.14 0.41 13.60
N GLN A 39 -1.50 0.79 14.83
CA GLN A 39 -0.70 0.48 16.02
C GLN A 39 -0.70 -1.02 16.36
N GLN A 40 -1.77 -1.74 16.04
CA GLN A 40 -1.94 -3.15 16.35
C GLN A 40 -1.40 -4.05 15.23
N MET A 41 -1.55 -3.61 13.98
CA MET A 41 -1.22 -4.41 12.78
C MET A 41 0.12 -4.02 12.15
N GLY A 42 0.68 -2.86 12.51
CA GLY A 42 1.97 -2.38 12.01
C GLY A 42 1.94 -1.86 10.56
N GLY A 43 0.77 -1.56 10.01
CA GLY A 43 0.64 -1.11 8.63
C GLY A 43 -0.74 -0.55 8.31
N ASN A 44 -0.82 0.23 7.23
CA ASN A 44 -2.09 0.77 6.72
C ASN A 44 -2.69 -0.17 5.68
N TYR A 45 -4.00 -0.04 5.45
CA TYR A 45 -4.72 -0.78 4.42
C TYR A 45 -5.38 0.15 3.41
N LEU A 46 -5.52 -0.33 2.17
CA LEU A 46 -6.40 0.28 1.18
C LEU A 46 -7.70 -0.54 1.11
N LEU A 47 -8.83 0.14 1.27
CA LEU A 47 -10.16 -0.46 1.16
C LEU A 47 -10.83 -0.03 -0.14
N ALA A 48 -11.26 -1.01 -0.93
CA ALA A 48 -12.14 -0.79 -2.06
C ALA A 48 -13.58 -0.74 -1.53
N HIS A 49 -14.06 0.46 -1.20
CA HIS A 49 -15.41 0.64 -0.66
C HIS A 49 -16.52 0.32 -1.68
N GLY A 50 -16.14 0.20 -2.97
CA GLY A 50 -16.99 0.08 -4.16
C GLY A 50 -18.07 -0.98 -4.03
N LEU A 51 -19.16 -0.62 -3.38
CA LEU A 51 -20.35 -1.38 -2.98
C LEU A 51 -20.86 -2.32 -4.09
N GLY A 52 -20.15 -3.42 -4.35
CA GLY A 52 -20.38 -4.32 -5.48
C GLY A 52 -19.88 -3.83 -6.85
N THR A 53 -19.21 -2.68 -6.94
CA THR A 53 -18.68 -2.11 -8.20
C THR A 53 -17.16 -1.93 -8.11
N PRO A 54 -16.39 -2.37 -9.13
CA PRO A 54 -14.94 -2.16 -9.15
C PRO A 54 -14.58 -0.67 -9.02
N VAL A 55 -13.52 -0.39 -8.25
CA VAL A 55 -12.96 0.96 -8.10
C VAL A 55 -11.73 1.11 -9.01
N ALA A 56 -11.39 2.36 -9.37
CA ALA A 56 -10.20 2.64 -10.15
C ALA A 56 -8.91 2.24 -9.40
N ASP A 57 -7.91 1.81 -10.14
CA ASP A 57 -6.63 1.34 -9.61
C ASP A 57 -5.84 2.46 -8.92
N ALA A 58 -5.07 2.09 -7.89
CA ALA A 58 -4.06 2.95 -7.30
C ALA A 58 -2.77 2.87 -8.12
N VAL A 59 -2.12 4.01 -8.38
CA VAL A 59 -0.97 4.13 -9.26
C VAL A 59 0.13 4.96 -8.61
N THR A 60 1.38 4.54 -8.82
CA THR A 60 2.56 5.32 -8.50
C THR A 60 3.64 5.10 -9.53
N THR A 61 4.59 6.01 -9.59
CA THR A 61 5.87 5.82 -10.27
C THR A 61 6.97 5.69 -9.22
N PHE A 62 8.03 4.94 -9.53
CA PHE A 62 9.19 4.77 -8.67
C PHE A 62 10.46 4.64 -9.53
N GLU A 63 11.59 5.13 -9.02
CA GLU A 63 12.91 5.07 -9.66
C GLU A 63 13.75 3.89 -9.18
#